data_AF-A0A084BCE7-F1
#
_entry.id   AF-A0A084BCE7-F1
#
_cell.length_a   1.000
_cell.length_b   1.000
_cell.length_c   1.000
_cell.angle_alpha   90.00
_cell.angle_beta   90.00
_cell.angle_gamma   90.00
#
_symmetry.space_group_name_H-M   'P 1'
#
loop_
_entity.id
_entity.type
_entity.pdbx_description
1 polymer ?
#
loop_
_entity_poly.entity_id
_entity_poly.type
_entity_poly.pdbx_seq_one_letter_code
_entity_poly.pdbx_strand_id
1 'polypeptide(L)'
;MVSALLVLSALAASVAANPIQARASCNFNDAAAAAKGKTSCTTIVLDSIVVPAGKTLDLTGLKSGTHVTFKGKTTFGYKEWEGPLISVSGDKITVDGASGHSIDCQGQRWWDTKGSNGGKTKPKFFAAHKMTNSAINGLNVLNTPVQAFSINQATQLQVTGVHIDNSLGDSKGGHNTDAFDVGSSTGVTISGAVVKNQDDCLAVNSGTDITFQDGDCSGGHGISIGSVGGRSDNVVKKVRILNSKISNSDNGVRIKTVSGATGSVSDVTYDGITLSNIAKYGIVIQQDYKNGSPTGTPTGGVPITGLTLNNIHGSVKSGGTNVYILCANAKNWAWSKIAVTGGTKKKSTERHGGNSVPRFDANVPVTVDWDAKLGNGPDGWGNQELQHYTADPANAFHTPDGRLVLRALANNAAPSPDKRYTSARLVSRQTLARDRGVLTALIVSPCAVGIWPAFWLLPQEPFSWPTDGEVDIAETWNGDHENHTCLHWGHHHEPHKHRVLGTKIPDMHARPVRYDFAWEQPNGVPGQGRMVWYIDGRPVMKQRVPEGTRPLRDMTVLLNVAMGGNVCGGKTPQDGYYDMVVETIYMASELEYGGWHRFEGDWASPHISEGNTY
;
A
#
# COMPACT_ATOMS: atom_id res chain seq x y z
N MET A 1 -12.09 -38.52 89.91
CA MET A 1 -12.58 -38.40 88.53
C MET A 1 -12.13 -37.07 87.97
N VAL A 2 -11.80 -37.05 86.69
CA VAL A 2 -10.86 -36.13 86.02
C VAL A 2 -11.43 -34.73 85.81
N SER A 3 -10.52 -33.75 85.86
CA SER A 3 -10.63 -32.31 85.64
C SER A 3 -11.53 -31.86 84.48
N ALA A 4 -12.25 -30.76 84.69
CA ALA A 4 -12.76 -29.91 83.62
C ALA A 4 -12.14 -28.51 83.76
N LEU A 5 -11.17 -28.20 82.89
CA LEU A 5 -10.62 -26.87 82.68
C LEU A 5 -11.69 -26.02 81.95
N LEU A 6 -12.17 -24.93 82.55
CA LEU A 6 -12.87 -23.88 81.82
C LEU A 6 -11.83 -23.04 81.07
N VAL A 7 -11.79 -23.17 79.75
CA VAL A 7 -11.07 -22.25 78.86
C VAL A 7 -12.00 -21.07 78.56
N LEU A 8 -11.69 -19.89 79.10
CA LEU A 8 -12.30 -18.63 78.69
C LEU A 8 -11.69 -18.23 77.33
N SER A 9 -12.38 -18.53 76.23
CA SER A 9 -12.06 -17.99 74.92
C SER A 9 -12.59 -16.56 74.82
N ALA A 10 -11.69 -15.58 74.94
CA ALA A 10 -11.98 -14.21 74.55
C ALA A 10 -12.17 -14.17 73.02
N LEU A 11 -13.41 -14.04 72.56
CA LEU A 11 -13.68 -13.62 71.18
C LEU A 11 -13.21 -12.16 71.03
N ALA A 12 -12.00 -11.99 70.54
CA ALA A 12 -11.63 -10.74 69.89
C ALA A 12 -12.47 -10.64 68.61
N ALA A 13 -13.54 -9.86 68.65
CA ALA A 13 -14.23 -9.41 67.46
C ALA A 13 -13.23 -8.61 66.62
N SER A 14 -12.64 -9.25 65.61
CA SER A 14 -11.94 -8.54 64.55
C SER A 14 -12.99 -7.70 63.84
N VAL A 15 -12.98 -6.39 64.10
CA VAL A 15 -13.68 -5.42 63.29
C VAL A 15 -13.01 -5.48 61.92
N ALA A 16 -13.54 -6.31 61.03
CA ALA A 16 -13.18 -6.25 59.62
C ALA A 16 -13.46 -4.82 59.18
N ALA A 17 -12.40 -4.05 58.93
CA ALA A 17 -12.52 -2.73 58.35
C ALA A 17 -13.31 -2.91 57.05
N ASN A 18 -14.56 -2.42 57.04
CA ASN A 18 -15.34 -2.33 55.81
C ASN A 18 -14.44 -1.70 54.73
N PRO A 19 -14.33 -2.31 53.54
CA PRO A 19 -13.55 -1.69 52.47
C PRO A 19 -14.12 -0.29 52.27
N ILE A 20 -13.27 0.72 52.49
CA ILE A 20 -13.63 2.12 52.32
C ILE A 20 -14.23 2.24 50.93
N GLN A 21 -15.54 2.50 50.88
CA GLN A 21 -16.27 2.66 49.64
C GLN A 21 -15.59 3.79 48.86
N ALA A 22 -15.16 3.51 47.62
CA ALA A 22 -14.48 4.50 46.80
C ALA A 22 -15.33 5.78 46.73
N ARG A 23 -14.67 6.94 46.86
CA ARG A 23 -15.37 8.23 46.73
C ARG A 23 -15.89 8.33 45.30
N ALA A 24 -17.17 8.68 45.15
CA ALA A 24 -17.83 8.74 43.85
C ALA A 24 -17.16 9.74 42.89
N SER A 25 -16.62 10.84 43.43
CA SER A 25 -15.90 11.87 42.68
C SER A 25 -14.83 12.55 43.55
N CYS A 26 -13.68 12.84 42.95
CA CYS A 26 -12.56 13.56 43.55
C CYS A 26 -12.12 14.69 42.62
N ASN A 27 -11.99 15.90 43.15
CA ASN A 27 -11.43 17.04 42.42
C ASN A 27 -10.02 17.35 42.95
N PHE A 28 -9.05 17.40 42.06
CA PHE A 28 -7.67 17.74 42.37
C PHE A 28 -7.23 18.96 41.57
N ASN A 29 -6.63 19.92 42.27
CA ASN A 29 -5.93 21.07 41.71
C ASN A 29 -4.40 20.97 41.90
N ASP A 30 -3.92 19.84 42.43
CA ASP A 30 -2.52 19.55 42.70
C ASP A 30 -2.14 18.15 42.22
N ALA A 31 -0.99 18.04 41.54
CA ALA A 31 -0.53 16.79 40.94
C ALA A 31 -0.17 15.71 41.97
N ALA A 32 0.42 16.10 43.11
CA ALA A 32 0.80 15.15 44.16
C ALA A 32 -0.43 14.60 44.89
N ALA A 33 -1.43 15.45 45.12
CA ALA A 33 -2.72 15.07 45.67
C ALA A 33 -3.45 14.09 44.74
N ALA A 34 -3.48 14.37 43.43
CA ALA A 34 -4.04 13.47 42.42
C ALA A 34 -3.34 12.11 42.44
N ALA A 35 -2.01 12.08 42.38
CA ALA A 35 -1.22 10.84 42.38
C ALA A 35 -1.44 10.00 43.65
N LYS A 36 -1.58 10.64 44.82
CA LYS A 36 -1.85 9.95 46.09
C LYS A 36 -3.28 9.45 46.21
N GLY A 37 -4.25 10.21 45.68
CA GLY A 37 -5.68 9.94 45.82
C GLY A 37 -6.29 9.06 44.73
N LYS A 38 -5.61 8.89 43.59
CA LYS A 38 -6.18 8.30 42.37
C LYS A 38 -6.87 6.94 42.52
N THR A 39 -6.39 6.06 43.41
CA THR A 39 -6.97 4.72 43.60
C THR A 39 -8.21 4.70 44.50
N SER A 40 -8.50 5.80 45.19
CA SER A 40 -9.64 5.96 46.09
C SER A 40 -10.89 6.55 45.41
N CYS A 41 -10.81 6.87 44.12
CA CYS A 41 -11.79 7.63 43.36
C CYS A 41 -12.27 6.83 42.14
N THR A 42 -13.57 6.88 41.83
CA THR A 42 -14.11 6.37 40.55
C THR A 42 -14.23 7.45 39.48
N THR A 43 -14.40 8.70 39.89
CA THR A 43 -14.32 9.88 39.02
C THR A 43 -13.24 10.82 39.53
N ILE A 44 -12.39 11.31 38.64
CA ILE A 44 -11.28 12.21 38.94
C ILE A 44 -11.42 13.44 38.05
N VAL A 45 -11.56 14.62 38.64
CA VAL A 45 -11.48 15.90 37.95
C VAL A 45 -10.13 16.53 38.24
N LEU A 46 -9.40 16.89 37.19
CA LEU A 46 -8.10 17.55 37.26
C LEU A 46 -8.32 19.01 36.86
N ASP A 47 -8.50 19.89 37.84
CA ASP A 47 -8.87 21.29 37.61
C ASP A 47 -7.63 22.19 37.65
N SER A 48 -7.21 22.63 36.47
CA SER A 48 -6.15 23.63 36.28
C SER A 48 -4.83 23.28 36.99
N ILE A 49 -4.45 21.99 36.94
CA ILE A 49 -3.25 21.49 37.61
C ILE A 49 -2.00 22.13 37.00
N VAL A 50 -1.13 22.64 37.88
CA VAL A 50 0.25 23.00 37.54
C VAL A 50 1.16 21.88 38.01
N VAL A 51 1.64 21.06 37.07
CA VAL A 51 2.54 19.95 37.40
C VAL A 51 3.94 20.50 37.70
N PRO A 52 4.55 20.17 38.85
CA PRO A 52 5.88 20.67 39.19
C PRO A 52 6.96 20.29 38.16
N ALA A 53 7.99 21.12 38.06
CA ALA A 53 9.10 20.90 37.14
C ALA A 53 9.77 19.53 37.37
N GLY A 54 9.95 18.75 36.29
CA GLY A 54 10.59 17.43 36.39
C GLY A 54 9.75 16.36 37.07
N LYS A 55 8.43 16.54 37.18
CA LYS A 55 7.50 15.56 37.74
C LYS A 55 6.47 15.15 36.69
N THR A 56 6.02 13.92 36.80
CA THR A 56 4.91 13.37 36.01
C THR A 56 3.61 13.60 36.75
N LEU A 57 2.55 13.99 36.04
CA LEU A 57 1.18 13.79 36.50
C LEU A 57 0.85 12.31 36.39
N ASP A 58 1.11 11.59 37.48
CA ASP A 58 1.05 10.13 37.51
C ASP A 58 -0.37 9.62 37.82
N LEU A 59 -1.05 9.19 36.77
CA LEU A 59 -2.37 8.55 36.79
C LEU A 59 -2.24 7.07 36.34
N THR A 60 -1.13 6.43 36.64
CA THR A 60 -0.97 4.99 36.43
C THR A 60 -1.64 4.18 37.52
N GLY A 61 -2.05 2.95 37.21
CA GLY A 61 -2.66 2.02 38.17
C GLY A 61 -4.03 2.46 38.66
N LEU A 62 -4.80 3.13 37.79
CA LEU A 62 -6.17 3.52 38.13
C LEU A 62 -7.04 2.29 38.37
N LYS A 63 -8.02 2.47 39.24
CA LYS A 63 -9.04 1.44 39.48
C LYS A 63 -9.81 1.20 38.18
N SER A 64 -10.13 -0.06 37.88
CA SER A 64 -10.89 -0.38 36.67
C SER A 64 -12.21 0.40 36.64
N GLY A 65 -12.55 0.98 35.49
CA GLY A 65 -13.74 1.81 35.32
C GLY A 65 -13.58 3.29 35.72
N THR A 66 -12.37 3.74 36.10
CA THR A 66 -12.16 5.14 36.51
C THR A 66 -12.34 6.10 35.33
N HIS A 67 -13.06 7.20 35.58
CA HIS A 67 -13.21 8.31 34.65
C HIS A 67 -12.37 9.51 35.10
N VAL A 68 -11.49 9.99 34.23
CA VAL A 68 -10.63 11.16 34.45
C VAL A 68 -11.06 12.29 33.50
N THR A 69 -11.34 13.47 34.03
CA THR A 69 -11.69 14.67 33.26
C THR A 69 -10.69 15.79 33.52
N PHE A 70 -10.04 16.27 32.46
CA PHE A 70 -9.24 17.50 32.50
C PHE A 70 -10.15 18.73 32.43
N LYS A 71 -9.97 19.68 33.34
CA LYS A 71 -10.73 20.93 33.40
C LYS A 71 -9.78 22.12 33.48
N GLY A 72 -10.19 23.23 32.88
CA GLY A 72 -9.38 24.45 32.85
C GLY A 72 -8.07 24.24 32.09
N LYS A 73 -6.99 24.86 32.56
CA LYS A 73 -5.69 24.83 31.87
C LYS A 73 -4.66 24.06 32.69
N THR A 74 -4.27 22.87 32.22
CA THR A 74 -3.15 22.11 32.79
C THR A 74 -1.83 22.63 32.22
N THR A 75 -0.82 22.81 33.07
CA THR A 75 0.53 23.28 32.67
C THR A 75 1.63 22.53 33.42
N PHE A 76 2.89 22.71 32.99
CA PHE A 76 4.05 21.98 33.51
C PHE A 76 5.21 22.92 33.81
N GLY A 77 5.91 22.70 34.92
CA GLY A 77 7.15 23.40 35.22
C GLY A 77 8.29 23.02 34.26
N TYR A 78 9.20 23.96 34.00
CA TYR A 78 10.34 23.72 33.10
C TYR A 78 11.47 22.94 33.79
N LYS A 79 11.91 21.86 33.15
CA LYS A 79 13.14 21.11 33.45
C LYS A 79 13.60 20.42 32.18
N GLU A 80 14.89 20.27 31.96
CA GLU A 80 15.43 19.38 30.93
C GLU A 80 15.50 17.95 31.50
N TRP A 81 14.59 17.09 31.05
CA TRP A 81 14.43 15.70 31.49
C TRP A 81 13.62 14.92 30.46
N GLU A 82 13.61 13.60 30.54
CA GLU A 82 13.03 12.73 29.50
C GLU A 82 11.51 12.58 29.58
N GLY A 83 10.89 12.98 30.70
CA GLY A 83 9.45 12.81 30.93
C GLY A 83 9.09 11.38 31.38
N PRO A 84 7.82 10.96 31.22
CA PRO A 84 6.72 11.69 30.56
C PRO A 84 6.11 12.79 31.45
N LEU A 85 5.46 13.79 30.83
CA LEU A 85 4.71 14.83 31.53
C LEU A 85 3.41 14.28 32.17
N ILE A 86 2.69 13.41 31.46
CA ILE A 86 1.49 12.70 31.93
C ILE A 86 1.67 11.20 31.68
N SER A 87 1.24 10.37 32.62
CA SER A 87 1.18 8.91 32.42
C SER A 87 -0.13 8.35 32.94
N VAL A 88 -0.83 7.57 32.11
CA VAL A 88 -2.13 6.96 32.43
C VAL A 88 -2.08 5.46 32.14
N SER A 89 -2.58 4.64 33.07
CA SER A 89 -2.73 3.20 32.87
C SER A 89 -3.88 2.61 33.69
N GLY A 90 -4.44 1.50 33.21
CA GLY A 90 -5.56 0.81 33.86
C GLY A 90 -6.46 0.09 32.85
N ASP A 91 -7.48 -0.59 33.37
CA ASP A 91 -8.52 -1.26 32.57
C ASP A 91 -9.82 -0.44 32.60
N LYS A 92 -10.53 -0.34 31.48
CA LYS A 92 -11.82 0.40 31.38
C LYS A 92 -11.70 1.85 31.84
N ILE A 93 -10.58 2.50 31.56
CA ILE A 93 -10.36 3.89 31.92
C ILE A 93 -10.94 4.78 30.84
N THR A 94 -11.67 5.82 31.23
CA THR A 94 -12.06 6.91 30.33
C THR A 94 -11.30 8.16 30.71
N VAL A 95 -10.66 8.79 29.73
CA VAL A 95 -10.00 10.09 29.89
C VAL A 95 -10.65 11.07 28.93
N ASP A 96 -11.12 12.21 29.41
CA ASP A 96 -11.64 13.28 28.57
C ASP A 96 -11.29 14.67 29.10
N GLY A 97 -11.80 15.70 28.44
CA GLY A 97 -11.68 17.06 28.91
C GLY A 97 -13.00 17.81 28.84
N ALA A 98 -13.24 18.63 29.86
CA ALA A 98 -14.41 19.49 29.96
C ALA A 98 -14.41 20.57 28.87
N SER A 99 -15.58 21.17 28.61
CA SER A 99 -15.66 22.30 27.68
C SER A 99 -14.67 23.41 28.06
N GLY A 100 -13.92 23.91 27.07
CA GLY A 100 -12.91 24.95 27.24
C GLY A 100 -11.59 24.50 27.88
N HIS A 101 -11.38 23.21 28.15
CA HIS A 101 -10.11 22.74 28.70
C HIS A 101 -8.95 22.87 27.71
N SER A 102 -7.73 22.93 28.24
CA SER A 102 -6.50 22.80 27.47
C SER A 102 -5.38 22.18 28.32
N ILE A 103 -4.50 21.43 27.66
CA ILE A 103 -3.26 20.93 28.23
C ILE A 103 -2.12 21.64 27.49
N ASP A 104 -1.61 22.73 28.07
CA ASP A 104 -0.57 23.56 27.46
C ASP A 104 0.80 23.20 28.03
N CYS A 105 1.57 22.47 27.23
CA CYS A 105 2.90 22.03 27.59
C CYS A 105 3.95 23.16 27.53
N GLN A 106 3.64 24.25 26.83
CA GLN A 106 4.55 25.38 26.61
C GLN A 106 5.94 24.93 26.11
N GLY A 107 5.93 24.08 25.07
CA GLY A 107 7.07 23.41 24.47
C GLY A 107 8.16 24.34 23.94
N GLN A 108 7.83 25.59 23.62
CA GLN A 108 8.78 26.62 23.19
C GLN A 108 9.90 26.90 24.21
N ARG A 109 9.75 26.47 25.46
CA ARG A 109 10.82 26.53 26.47
C ARG A 109 11.96 25.52 26.18
N TRP A 110 11.64 24.41 25.50
CA TRP A 110 12.58 23.35 25.12
C TRP A 110 12.98 23.37 23.65
N TRP A 111 12.11 23.81 22.75
CA TRP A 111 12.37 23.79 21.32
C TRP A 111 13.67 24.51 20.94
N ASP A 112 14.50 23.80 20.16
CA ASP A 112 15.87 24.18 19.81
C ASP A 112 16.26 23.68 18.40
N THR A 113 15.25 23.43 17.56
CA THR A 113 15.33 22.86 16.20
C THR A 113 15.91 21.44 16.11
N LYS A 114 16.27 20.80 17.24
CA LYS A 114 16.92 19.48 17.25
C LYS A 114 16.04 18.36 17.80
N GLY A 115 14.95 18.71 18.48
CA GLY A 115 13.97 17.72 18.95
C GLY A 115 14.61 16.65 19.83
N SER A 116 14.31 15.37 19.58
CA SER A 116 14.92 14.23 20.27
C SER A 116 16.25 13.78 19.65
N ASN A 117 16.72 14.42 18.58
CA ASN A 117 17.97 14.06 17.90
C ASN A 117 19.21 14.75 18.51
N GLY A 118 19.03 15.64 19.49
CA GLY A 118 20.11 16.30 20.22
C GLY A 118 19.66 17.62 20.86
N GLY A 119 20.63 18.40 21.36
CA GLY A 119 20.37 19.67 22.04
C GLY A 119 19.90 19.48 23.49
N LYS A 120 18.90 20.25 23.92
CA LYS A 120 18.29 20.13 25.26
C LYS A 120 17.63 18.76 25.42
N THR A 121 17.64 18.19 26.62
CA THR A 121 16.80 17.04 26.95
C THR A 121 15.36 17.51 27.10
N LYS A 122 14.42 16.88 26.37
CA LYS A 122 13.02 17.32 26.25
C LYS A 122 12.08 16.21 26.72
N PRO A 123 11.07 16.52 27.55
CA PRO A 123 10.21 15.48 28.08
C PRO A 123 9.17 15.03 27.05
N LYS A 124 8.97 13.72 26.94
CA LYS A 124 7.79 13.16 26.26
C LYS A 124 6.52 13.64 26.95
N PHE A 125 5.43 13.81 26.20
CA PHE A 125 4.20 14.35 26.77
C PHE A 125 3.35 13.29 27.49
N PHE A 126 2.62 12.44 26.76
CA PHE A 126 1.58 11.58 27.32
C PHE A 126 1.90 10.11 27.08
N ALA A 127 2.09 9.35 28.16
CA ALA A 127 2.22 7.90 28.11
C ALA A 127 0.85 7.25 28.34
N ALA A 128 0.23 6.75 27.25
CA ALA A 128 -0.96 5.90 27.28
C ALA A 128 -0.52 4.43 27.32
N HIS A 129 0.15 4.05 28.40
CA HIS A 129 0.80 2.74 28.50
C HIS A 129 -0.05 1.77 29.31
N LYS A 130 -0.20 0.52 28.85
CA LYS A 130 -1.00 -0.50 29.57
C LYS A 130 -2.44 -0.03 29.86
N MET A 131 -3.03 0.69 28.91
CA MET A 131 -4.44 1.01 28.91
C MET A 131 -5.20 -0.10 28.17
N THR A 132 -6.12 -0.76 28.87
CA THR A 132 -6.87 -1.90 28.36
C THR A 132 -8.36 -1.58 28.34
N ASN A 133 -9.07 -1.90 27.25
CA ASN A 133 -10.52 -1.61 27.09
C ASN A 133 -10.89 -0.16 27.43
N SER A 134 -10.04 0.79 27.05
CA SER A 134 -10.06 2.16 27.57
C SER A 134 -10.32 3.18 26.45
N ALA A 135 -10.62 4.41 26.83
CA ALA A 135 -10.89 5.51 25.90
C ALA A 135 -10.20 6.81 26.32
N ILE A 136 -9.72 7.57 25.31
CA ILE A 136 -9.23 8.94 25.44
C ILE A 136 -10.01 9.81 24.46
N ASN A 137 -10.75 10.80 24.95
CA ASN A 137 -11.73 11.53 24.15
C ASN A 137 -11.51 13.06 24.24
N GLY A 138 -11.47 13.72 23.09
CA GLY A 138 -11.63 15.17 22.99
C GLY A 138 -10.52 16.01 23.60
N LEU A 139 -9.36 15.43 23.93
CA LEU A 139 -8.27 16.19 24.58
C LEU A 139 -7.74 17.28 23.66
N ASN A 140 -7.61 18.50 24.19
CA ASN A 140 -7.03 19.66 23.52
C ASN A 140 -5.61 19.93 24.04
N VAL A 141 -4.61 19.57 23.24
CA VAL A 141 -3.18 19.57 23.61
C VAL A 141 -2.45 20.65 22.83
N LEU A 142 -1.65 21.46 23.53
CA LEU A 142 -0.91 22.57 22.94
C LEU A 142 0.59 22.44 23.22
N ASN A 143 1.40 22.69 22.20
CA ASN A 143 2.85 22.94 22.28
C ASN A 143 3.65 21.85 23.01
N THR A 144 3.58 20.58 22.60
CA THR A 144 4.36 19.50 23.22
C THR A 144 5.87 19.72 23.04
N PRO A 145 6.73 19.37 24.01
CA PRO A 145 8.18 19.62 23.90
C PRO A 145 8.84 18.78 22.79
N VAL A 146 8.39 17.53 22.64
CA VAL A 146 8.71 16.56 21.58
C VAL A 146 7.44 15.75 21.29
N GLN A 147 7.50 14.42 21.21
CA GLN A 147 6.37 13.54 20.90
C GLN A 147 5.21 13.71 21.88
N ALA A 148 3.99 13.69 21.35
CA ALA A 148 2.74 13.88 22.06
C ALA A 148 2.29 12.57 22.74
N PHE A 149 1.58 11.69 22.04
CA PHE A 149 1.07 10.44 22.61
C PHE A 149 1.99 9.27 22.31
N SER A 150 2.55 8.68 23.36
CA SER A 150 3.16 7.35 23.30
C SER A 150 2.12 6.31 23.73
N ILE A 151 1.64 5.51 22.76
CA ILE A 151 0.70 4.41 22.98
C ILE A 151 1.51 3.11 22.96
N ASN A 152 1.60 2.45 24.11
CA ASN A 152 2.45 1.27 24.25
C ASN A 152 1.84 0.22 25.17
N GLN A 153 1.92 -1.06 24.79
CA GLN A 153 1.28 -2.15 25.56
C GLN A 153 -0.22 -1.90 25.81
N ALA A 154 -0.88 -1.17 24.90
CA ALA A 154 -2.31 -0.90 24.99
C ALA A 154 -3.11 -2.01 24.28
N THR A 155 -4.28 -2.33 24.81
CA THR A 155 -5.18 -3.35 24.26
C THR A 155 -6.59 -2.80 24.18
N GLN A 156 -7.21 -2.76 23.00
CA GLN A 156 -8.58 -2.22 22.84
C GLN A 156 -8.67 -0.77 23.36
N LEU A 157 -7.80 0.11 22.85
CA LEU A 157 -7.76 1.53 23.22
C LEU A 157 -8.41 2.38 22.12
N GLN A 158 -9.40 3.16 22.51
CA GLN A 158 -10.05 4.15 21.65
C GLN A 158 -9.47 5.55 21.90
N VAL A 159 -9.12 6.28 20.86
CA VAL A 159 -8.65 7.67 20.94
C VAL A 159 -9.46 8.50 19.95
N THR A 160 -10.40 9.32 20.45
CA THR A 160 -11.39 9.98 19.61
C THR A 160 -11.33 11.49 19.74
N GLY A 161 -11.32 12.22 18.62
CA GLY A 161 -11.48 13.68 18.61
C GLY A 161 -10.37 14.46 19.30
N VAL A 162 -9.17 13.90 19.42
CA VAL A 162 -8.03 14.58 20.04
C VAL A 162 -7.49 15.65 19.11
N HIS A 163 -7.26 16.85 19.66
CA HIS A 163 -6.66 17.98 18.95
C HIS A 163 -5.26 18.25 19.49
N ILE A 164 -4.26 18.25 18.60
CA ILE A 164 -2.86 18.54 18.92
C ILE A 164 -2.43 19.72 18.08
N ASP A 165 -2.24 20.88 18.73
CA ASP A 165 -1.75 22.08 18.08
C ASP A 165 -0.33 22.41 18.56
N ASN A 166 0.64 22.00 17.75
CA ASN A 166 2.04 22.37 17.86
C ASN A 166 2.44 23.37 16.76
N SER A 167 1.50 24.07 16.11
CA SER A 167 1.81 24.97 14.99
C SER A 167 2.78 26.10 15.34
N LEU A 168 2.81 26.52 16.61
CA LEU A 168 3.82 27.47 17.09
C LEU A 168 5.26 26.96 16.84
N GLY A 169 5.45 25.64 16.87
CA GLY A 169 6.72 24.96 16.62
C GLY A 169 7.31 25.29 15.24
N ASP A 170 6.49 25.54 14.22
CA ASP A 170 6.96 25.91 12.88
C ASP A 170 7.86 27.15 12.89
N SER A 171 7.54 28.12 13.76
CA SER A 171 8.27 29.39 13.89
C SER A 171 9.20 29.45 15.10
N LYS A 172 9.11 28.48 16.01
CA LYS A 172 9.85 28.44 17.29
C LYS A 172 10.78 27.24 17.43
N GLY A 173 10.97 26.45 16.37
CA GLY A 173 11.95 25.36 16.34
C GLY A 173 11.46 24.05 16.92
N GLY A 174 10.15 23.78 16.85
CA GLY A 174 9.58 22.46 17.14
C GLY A 174 10.16 21.41 16.19
N HIS A 175 10.51 20.24 16.72
CA HIS A 175 11.09 19.13 15.96
C HIS A 175 10.86 17.82 16.72
N ASN A 176 10.62 16.71 16.02
CA ASN A 176 10.21 15.42 16.60
C ASN A 176 8.99 15.55 17.52
N THR A 177 8.01 16.31 17.06
CA THR A 177 6.73 16.54 17.75
C THR A 177 5.65 15.60 17.23
N ASP A 178 5.98 14.31 17.11
CA ASP A 178 5.11 13.25 16.62
C ASP A 178 3.78 13.25 17.39
N ALA A 179 2.65 13.06 16.72
CA ALA A 179 1.35 13.10 17.37
C ALA A 179 0.99 11.78 18.06
N PHE A 180 1.01 10.67 17.33
CA PHE A 180 0.70 9.35 17.87
C PHE A 180 1.80 8.34 17.51
N ASP A 181 2.58 7.95 18.51
CA ASP A 181 3.55 6.86 18.41
C ASP A 181 2.94 5.57 18.97
N VAL A 182 2.73 4.58 18.10
CA VAL A 182 2.18 3.28 18.49
C VAL A 182 3.28 2.22 18.50
N GLY A 183 3.38 1.47 19.59
CA GLY A 183 4.26 0.32 19.72
C GLY A 183 3.62 -0.78 20.57
N SER A 184 3.94 -2.04 20.28
CA SER A 184 3.56 -3.22 21.08
C SER A 184 2.12 -3.19 21.59
N SER A 185 1.18 -2.80 20.73
CA SER A 185 -0.23 -2.60 21.09
C SER A 185 -1.15 -3.39 20.17
N THR A 186 -2.37 -3.66 20.63
CA THR A 186 -3.38 -4.37 19.84
C THR A 186 -4.76 -3.73 19.93
N GLY A 187 -5.50 -3.63 18.81
CA GLY A 187 -6.85 -3.07 18.82
C GLY A 187 -6.87 -1.58 19.20
N VAL A 188 -5.93 -0.80 18.69
CA VAL A 188 -5.92 0.67 18.91
C VAL A 188 -6.68 1.33 17.77
N THR A 189 -7.67 2.16 18.08
CA THR A 189 -8.39 2.94 17.08
C THR A 189 -8.29 4.43 17.42
N ILE A 190 -7.79 5.21 16.46
CA ILE A 190 -7.63 6.66 16.54
C ILE A 190 -8.57 7.26 15.50
N SER A 191 -9.53 8.09 15.92
CA SER A 191 -10.57 8.62 15.03
C SER A 191 -10.77 10.12 15.22
N GLY A 192 -10.92 10.86 14.12
CA GLY A 192 -11.25 12.29 14.15
C GLY A 192 -10.14 13.18 14.75
N ALA A 193 -8.88 12.72 14.70
CA ALA A 193 -7.76 13.49 15.23
C ALA A 193 -7.45 14.69 14.33
N VAL A 194 -7.18 15.85 14.94
CA VAL A 194 -6.69 17.05 14.23
C VAL A 194 -5.30 17.38 14.73
N VAL A 195 -4.32 17.39 13.84
CA VAL A 195 -2.90 17.49 14.18
C VAL A 195 -2.23 18.59 13.37
N LYS A 196 -1.52 19.48 14.06
CA LYS A 196 -0.58 20.44 13.47
C LYS A 196 0.77 20.26 14.16
N ASN A 197 1.78 19.77 13.45
CA ASN A 197 3.07 19.44 14.07
C ASN A 197 4.24 19.49 13.06
N GLN A 198 5.43 19.11 13.52
CA GLN A 198 6.68 19.12 12.75
C GLN A 198 7.29 17.72 12.54
N ASP A 199 6.53 16.65 12.80
CA ASP A 199 6.96 15.26 12.56
C ASP A 199 5.75 14.36 12.23
N ASP A 200 5.83 13.05 12.42
CA ASP A 200 4.75 12.13 12.06
C ASP A 200 3.41 12.48 12.72
N CYS A 201 2.34 12.47 11.92
CA CYS A 201 0.97 12.53 12.45
C CYS A 201 0.63 11.21 13.15
N LEU A 202 1.09 10.10 12.57
CA LEU A 202 1.03 8.76 13.14
C LEU A 202 2.33 8.05 12.78
N ALA A 203 2.91 7.34 13.76
CA ALA A 203 4.03 6.43 13.55
C ALA A 203 3.71 5.08 14.22
N VAL A 204 3.34 4.08 13.41
CA VAL A 204 3.14 2.70 13.89
C VAL A 204 4.46 1.96 13.83
N ASN A 205 5.19 1.94 14.95
CA ASN A 205 6.49 1.28 15.06
C ASN A 205 6.36 -0.25 15.18
N SER A 206 5.34 -0.71 15.91
CA SER A 206 4.89 -2.09 15.99
C SER A 206 3.46 -2.18 16.54
N GLY A 207 2.77 -3.30 16.31
CA GLY A 207 1.40 -3.52 16.80
C GLY A 207 0.54 -4.31 15.82
N THR A 208 -0.63 -4.75 16.29
CA THR A 208 -1.61 -5.48 15.50
C THR A 208 -2.99 -4.83 15.58
N ASP A 209 -3.78 -4.83 14.51
CA ASP A 209 -5.15 -4.32 14.52
C ASP A 209 -5.22 -2.84 14.96
N ILE A 210 -4.52 -2.00 14.20
CA ILE A 210 -4.42 -0.56 14.46
C ILE A 210 -5.21 0.18 13.39
N THR A 211 -6.13 1.04 13.80
CA THR A 211 -6.93 1.87 12.90
C THR A 211 -6.66 3.35 13.17
N PHE A 212 -6.39 4.12 12.12
CA PHE A 212 -6.41 5.58 12.14
C PHE A 212 -7.40 6.04 11.07
N GLN A 213 -8.41 6.82 11.45
CA GLN A 213 -9.45 7.22 10.51
C GLN A 213 -9.92 8.66 10.73
N ASP A 214 -10.44 9.25 9.64
CA ASP A 214 -11.09 10.56 9.66
C ASP A 214 -10.19 11.67 10.23
N GLY A 215 -8.86 11.53 10.07
CA GLY A 215 -7.88 12.45 10.62
C GLY A 215 -7.56 13.61 9.69
N ASP A 216 -7.18 14.75 10.28
CA ASP A 216 -6.67 15.93 9.58
C ASP A 216 -5.26 16.25 10.08
N CYS A 217 -4.27 15.90 9.26
CA CYS A 217 -2.85 16.04 9.57
C CYS A 217 -2.24 17.21 8.78
N SER A 218 -1.54 18.11 9.45
CA SER A 218 -0.86 19.22 8.77
C SER A 218 0.52 19.60 9.35
N GLY A 219 1.39 20.11 8.47
CA GLY A 219 2.73 20.62 8.80
C GLY A 219 3.82 19.54 8.94
N GLY A 220 3.43 18.34 9.37
CA GLY A 220 4.35 17.29 9.79
C GLY A 220 4.96 16.43 8.68
N HIS A 221 5.17 15.15 8.98
CA HIS A 221 5.82 14.19 8.08
C HIS A 221 4.88 13.13 7.46
N GLY A 222 3.57 13.30 7.63
CA GLY A 222 2.54 12.43 7.07
C GLY A 222 2.06 11.35 8.04
N ILE A 223 1.42 10.32 7.49
CA ILE A 223 0.96 9.16 8.25
C ILE A 223 1.87 7.98 7.88
N SER A 224 2.55 7.45 8.89
CA SER A 224 3.68 6.55 8.72
C SER A 224 3.48 5.18 9.38
N ILE A 225 3.86 4.13 8.66
CA ILE A 225 4.28 2.87 9.27
C ILE A 225 5.79 2.92 9.48
N GLY A 226 6.21 2.65 10.72
CA GLY A 226 7.61 2.57 11.13
C GLY A 226 8.18 3.85 11.74
N SER A 227 9.49 3.91 11.97
CA SER A 227 10.48 2.97 11.40
C SER A 227 10.40 1.58 12.03
N VAL A 228 10.11 0.55 11.24
CA VAL A 228 10.01 -0.84 11.72
C VAL A 228 11.39 -1.51 11.69
N GLY A 229 11.80 -2.13 12.80
CA GLY A 229 13.12 -2.74 12.95
C GLY A 229 13.97 -2.08 14.05
N GLY A 230 14.90 -2.84 14.64
CA GLY A 230 15.85 -2.34 15.65
C GLY A 230 15.24 -2.07 17.04
N ARG A 231 14.03 -2.57 17.31
CA ARG A 231 13.35 -2.48 18.63
C ARG A 231 13.13 -3.88 19.21
N SER A 232 12.60 -3.93 20.44
CA SER A 232 12.17 -5.19 21.08
C SER A 232 11.01 -5.86 20.34
N ASP A 233 10.20 -5.08 19.62
CA ASP A 233 9.09 -5.54 18.80
C ASP A 233 9.12 -4.81 17.46
N ASN A 234 9.14 -5.60 16.38
CA ASN A 234 9.31 -5.13 15.00
C ASN A 234 8.23 -5.72 14.08
N VAL A 235 7.07 -6.07 14.65
CA VAL A 235 5.96 -6.66 13.90
C VAL A 235 4.84 -5.61 13.79
N VAL A 236 4.48 -5.29 12.55
CA VAL A 236 3.29 -4.52 12.21
C VAL A 236 2.35 -5.42 11.42
N LYS A 237 1.11 -5.58 11.90
CA LYS A 237 0.11 -6.42 11.24
C LYS A 237 -1.28 -5.78 11.28
N LYS A 238 -2.07 -5.93 10.21
CA LYS A 238 -3.49 -5.52 10.19
C LYS A 238 -3.65 -4.05 10.60
N VAL A 239 -3.08 -3.15 9.81
CA VAL A 239 -3.20 -1.70 10.03
C VAL A 239 -4.15 -1.10 8.98
N ARG A 240 -5.05 -0.21 9.40
CA ARG A 240 -6.02 0.48 8.54
C ARG A 240 -5.90 1.97 8.73
N ILE A 241 -5.61 2.69 7.65
CA ILE A 241 -5.51 4.15 7.64
C ILE A 241 -6.54 4.65 6.63
N LEU A 242 -7.59 5.31 7.11
CA LEU A 242 -8.82 5.50 6.36
C LEU A 242 -9.25 6.97 6.31
N ASN A 243 -9.83 7.41 5.20
CA ASN A 243 -10.60 8.65 5.06
C ASN A 243 -9.91 9.91 5.64
N SER A 244 -8.60 10.02 5.48
CA SER A 244 -7.80 11.04 6.17
C SER A 244 -7.18 12.05 5.20
N LYS A 245 -6.96 13.27 5.71
CA LYS A 245 -6.35 14.38 4.97
C LYS A 245 -4.94 14.63 5.48
N ILE A 246 -4.03 14.88 4.54
CA ILE A 246 -2.64 15.24 4.86
C ILE A 246 -2.30 16.49 4.05
N SER A 247 -1.97 17.59 4.74
CA SER A 247 -1.72 18.88 4.10
C SER A 247 -0.43 19.54 4.57
N ASN A 248 0.27 20.25 3.68
CA ASN A 248 1.47 21.03 4.05
C ASN A 248 2.55 20.21 4.76
N SER A 249 2.61 18.90 4.51
CA SER A 249 3.51 17.97 5.16
C SER A 249 4.66 17.59 4.23
N ASP A 250 5.76 17.08 4.80
CA ASP A 250 6.85 16.53 4.01
C ASP A 250 6.40 15.34 3.16
N ASN A 251 5.62 14.43 3.74
CA ASN A 251 5.15 13.24 3.07
C ASN A 251 3.63 13.08 3.24
N GLY A 252 3.01 12.38 2.30
CA GLY A 252 1.65 11.87 2.44
C GLY A 252 1.67 10.51 3.13
N VAL A 253 1.55 9.46 2.34
CA VAL A 253 1.63 8.07 2.80
C VAL A 253 3.08 7.64 2.93
N ARG A 254 3.44 7.03 4.07
CA ARG A 254 4.82 6.59 4.31
C ARG A 254 4.92 5.20 4.95
N ILE A 255 5.84 4.40 4.46
CA ILE A 255 6.32 3.18 5.12
C ILE A 255 7.85 3.20 5.12
N LYS A 256 8.44 3.08 6.31
CA LYS A 256 9.90 3.11 6.51
C LYS A 256 10.32 1.90 7.35
N THR A 257 11.27 1.10 6.85
CA THR A 257 11.89 0.02 7.64
C THR A 257 13.38 0.27 7.82
N VAL A 258 13.91 -0.17 8.95
CA VAL A 258 15.29 0.06 9.34
C VAL A 258 16.23 -0.84 8.54
N SER A 259 17.25 -0.23 7.93
CA SER A 259 18.29 -0.92 7.16
C SER A 259 19.05 -1.92 8.05
N GLY A 260 19.15 -3.17 7.60
CA GLY A 260 19.83 -4.27 8.30
C GLY A 260 19.05 -4.88 9.47
N ALA A 261 17.84 -4.38 9.75
CA ALA A 261 17.01 -4.90 10.83
C ALA A 261 16.16 -6.11 10.40
N THR A 262 15.56 -6.78 11.38
CA THR A 262 14.59 -7.87 11.19
C THR A 262 13.22 -7.49 11.76
N GLY A 263 12.16 -8.01 11.14
CA GLY A 263 10.78 -7.71 11.52
C GLY A 263 9.79 -8.09 10.43
N SER A 264 8.59 -7.52 10.47
CA SER A 264 7.62 -7.66 9.38
C SER A 264 6.61 -6.51 9.37
N VAL A 265 6.18 -6.15 8.16
CA VAL A 265 5.02 -5.28 7.92
C VAL A 265 4.05 -6.06 7.05
N SER A 266 2.86 -6.35 7.55
CA SER A 266 1.89 -7.19 6.84
C SER A 266 0.46 -6.68 6.97
N ASP A 267 -0.35 -6.87 5.92
CA ASP A 267 -1.78 -6.53 5.94
C ASP A 267 -2.00 -5.05 6.35
N VAL A 268 -1.45 -4.14 5.56
CA VAL A 268 -1.57 -2.68 5.78
C VAL A 268 -2.45 -2.11 4.69
N THR A 269 -3.43 -1.27 5.05
CA THR A 269 -4.30 -0.59 4.09
C THR A 269 -4.27 0.91 4.33
N TYR A 270 -4.05 1.66 3.26
CA TYR A 270 -4.38 3.08 3.16
C TYR A 270 -5.54 3.22 2.18
N ASP A 271 -6.66 3.81 2.62
CA ASP A 271 -7.85 4.02 1.79
C ASP A 271 -8.45 5.41 1.98
N GLY A 272 -8.81 6.09 0.90
CA GLY A 272 -9.47 7.38 0.95
C GLY A 272 -8.57 8.49 1.50
N ILE A 273 -7.33 8.57 1.02
CA ILE A 273 -6.35 9.54 1.51
C ILE A 273 -6.27 10.74 0.57
N THR A 274 -6.56 11.93 1.09
CA THR A 274 -6.45 13.19 0.34
C THR A 274 -5.16 13.92 0.70
N LEU A 275 -4.35 14.23 -0.30
CA LEU A 275 -3.07 14.94 -0.16
C LEU A 275 -3.17 16.38 -0.65
N SER A 276 -2.55 17.31 0.07
CA SER A 276 -2.44 18.70 -0.39
C SER A 276 -1.09 19.30 -0.06
N ASN A 277 -0.44 19.90 -1.06
CA ASN A 277 0.78 20.68 -0.86
C ASN A 277 1.93 19.90 -0.21
N ILE A 278 2.07 18.62 -0.55
CA ILE A 278 3.11 17.73 0.01
C ILE A 278 4.49 18.14 -0.49
N ALA A 279 5.48 18.29 0.39
CA ALA A 279 6.76 18.89 0.03
C ALA A 279 7.78 17.92 -0.60
N LYS A 280 7.89 16.70 -0.08
CA LYS A 280 8.93 15.72 -0.48
C LYS A 280 8.34 14.54 -1.24
N TYR A 281 7.46 13.75 -0.63
CA TYR A 281 6.94 12.53 -1.25
C TYR A 281 5.44 12.36 -1.04
N GLY A 282 4.65 12.29 -2.12
CA GLY A 282 3.24 11.96 -2.00
C GLY A 282 3.01 10.58 -1.37
N ILE A 283 3.63 9.56 -1.95
CA ILE A 283 3.73 8.20 -1.41
C ILE A 283 5.21 7.81 -1.34
N VAL A 284 5.69 7.33 -0.18
CA VAL A 284 7.05 6.82 -0.02
C VAL A 284 7.09 5.50 0.75
N ILE A 285 7.65 4.46 0.15
CA ILE A 285 7.83 3.16 0.79
C ILE A 285 9.28 2.71 0.61
N GLN A 286 10.02 2.59 1.72
CA GLN A 286 11.45 2.36 1.64
C GLN A 286 12.01 1.49 2.79
N GLN A 287 13.01 0.67 2.47
CA GLN A 287 13.63 -0.31 3.38
C GLN A 287 15.12 -0.01 3.70
N ASP A 288 15.48 1.26 3.67
CA ASP A 288 16.86 1.77 3.76
C ASP A 288 17.04 2.78 4.91
N TYR A 289 16.14 2.83 5.89
CA TYR A 289 16.18 3.86 6.94
C TYR A 289 17.26 3.57 7.99
N LYS A 290 18.13 4.54 8.31
CA LYS A 290 19.15 4.41 9.36
C LYS A 290 19.36 5.74 10.08
N ASN A 291 19.30 5.74 11.41
CA ASN A 291 19.54 6.92 12.25
C ASN A 291 18.78 8.18 11.81
N GLY A 292 17.49 8.02 11.48
CA GLY A 292 16.62 9.12 11.07
C GLY A 292 16.72 9.54 9.59
N SER A 293 17.61 8.92 8.80
CA SER A 293 17.80 9.25 7.38
C SER A 293 17.81 8.01 6.47
N PRO A 294 17.40 8.12 5.19
CA PRO A 294 17.58 7.07 4.17
C PRO A 294 19.07 6.86 3.84
N THR A 295 19.51 5.62 3.66
CA THR A 295 20.88 5.31 3.19
C THR A 295 21.01 5.26 1.67
N GLY A 296 19.89 5.10 0.95
CA GLY A 296 19.86 4.85 -0.49
C GLY A 296 19.96 3.36 -0.87
N THR A 297 20.23 2.46 0.09
CA THR A 297 20.38 1.02 -0.18
C THR A 297 19.44 0.21 0.69
N PRO A 298 18.39 -0.41 0.11
CA PRO A 298 17.40 -1.15 0.89
C PRO A 298 17.93 -2.51 1.34
N THR A 299 17.37 -3.02 2.44
CA THR A 299 17.65 -4.37 2.96
C THR A 299 16.37 -5.17 3.17
N GLY A 300 16.43 -6.49 3.00
CA GLY A 300 15.23 -7.34 2.93
C GLY A 300 14.75 -7.97 4.24
N GLY A 301 15.37 -7.65 5.39
CA GLY A 301 15.10 -8.31 6.68
C GLY A 301 13.75 -7.95 7.32
N VAL A 302 13.07 -6.91 6.81
CA VAL A 302 11.73 -6.50 7.24
C VAL A 302 10.78 -6.57 6.02
N PRO A 303 10.31 -7.76 5.62
CA PRO A 303 9.37 -7.91 4.49
C PRO A 303 8.13 -7.02 4.65
N ILE A 304 7.72 -6.38 3.55
CA ILE A 304 6.47 -5.61 3.47
C ILE A 304 5.49 -6.39 2.57
N THR A 305 4.44 -6.97 3.16
CA THR A 305 3.50 -7.85 2.46
C THR A 305 2.05 -7.45 2.64
N GLY A 306 1.17 -7.74 1.67
CA GLY A 306 -0.26 -7.44 1.82
C GLY A 306 -0.52 -5.94 2.01
N LEU A 307 0.14 -5.09 1.22
CA LEU A 307 -0.08 -3.64 1.25
C LEU A 307 -1.17 -3.26 0.25
N THR A 308 -2.24 -2.65 0.73
CA THR A 308 -3.30 -2.10 -0.11
C THR A 308 -3.25 -0.57 -0.07
N LEU A 309 -3.09 0.06 -1.23
CA LEU A 309 -3.27 1.49 -1.42
C LEU A 309 -4.48 1.72 -2.33
N ASN A 310 -5.54 2.31 -1.82
CA ASN A 310 -6.77 2.58 -2.56
C ASN A 310 -7.18 4.04 -2.41
N ASN A 311 -7.69 4.63 -3.49
CA ASN A 311 -8.29 5.97 -3.47
C ASN A 311 -7.38 7.04 -2.81
N ILE A 312 -6.12 7.10 -3.25
CA ILE A 312 -5.14 8.09 -2.77
C ILE A 312 -4.96 9.14 -3.85
N HIS A 313 -5.30 10.38 -3.55
CA HIS A 313 -5.30 11.44 -4.55
C HIS A 313 -4.88 12.79 -3.96
N GLY A 314 -4.37 13.69 -4.80
CA GLY A 314 -4.02 15.03 -4.38
C GLY A 314 -2.72 15.57 -4.97
N SER A 315 -2.18 16.61 -4.32
CA SER A 315 -1.07 17.41 -4.85
C SER A 315 0.23 17.30 -4.06
N VAL A 316 1.34 17.22 -4.80
CA VAL A 316 2.72 17.33 -4.34
C VAL A 316 3.31 18.60 -4.95
N LYS A 317 4.08 19.37 -4.17
CA LYS A 317 4.80 20.54 -4.67
C LYS A 317 5.76 20.12 -5.78
N SER A 318 6.01 21.01 -6.74
CA SER A 318 6.91 20.75 -7.88
C SER A 318 8.29 20.24 -7.44
N GLY A 319 8.85 20.75 -6.35
CA GLY A 319 10.13 20.30 -5.79
C GLY A 319 10.15 18.90 -5.16
N GLY A 320 9.01 18.20 -5.12
CA GLY A 320 8.85 16.85 -4.57
C GLY A 320 8.68 15.76 -5.63
N THR A 321 8.41 14.55 -5.16
CA THR A 321 8.22 13.33 -5.96
C THR A 321 6.84 12.74 -5.66
N ASN A 322 6.07 12.40 -6.70
CA ASN A 322 4.71 11.85 -6.50
C ASN A 322 4.73 10.52 -5.74
N VAL A 323 5.55 9.58 -6.20
CA VAL A 323 5.66 8.22 -5.63
C VAL A 323 7.14 7.81 -5.63
N TYR A 324 7.62 7.29 -4.51
CA TYR A 324 8.96 6.72 -4.37
C TYR A 324 8.91 5.36 -3.67
N ILE A 325 9.43 4.32 -4.32
CA ILE A 325 9.48 2.96 -3.77
C ILE A 325 10.92 2.47 -3.85
N LEU A 326 11.49 2.09 -2.70
CA LEU A 326 12.83 1.54 -2.56
C LEU A 326 12.80 0.32 -1.63
N CYS A 327 12.49 -0.84 -2.18
CA CYS A 327 12.33 -2.08 -1.42
C CYS A 327 13.27 -3.18 -1.92
N ALA A 328 13.81 -3.96 -0.99
CA ALA A 328 14.52 -5.20 -1.22
C ALA A 328 13.65 -6.44 -0.98
N ASN A 329 12.55 -6.32 -0.22
CA ASN A 329 11.64 -7.42 0.07
C ASN A 329 10.20 -6.91 0.24
N ALA A 330 9.45 -6.90 -0.86
CA ALA A 330 8.07 -6.46 -0.94
C ALA A 330 7.26 -7.39 -1.86
N LYS A 331 6.07 -7.82 -1.42
CA LYS A 331 5.19 -8.70 -2.23
C LYS A 331 3.71 -8.55 -1.88
N ASN A 332 2.84 -8.99 -2.79
CA ASN A 332 1.38 -8.98 -2.61
C ASN A 332 0.84 -7.58 -2.29
N TRP A 333 1.17 -6.60 -3.12
CA TRP A 333 0.64 -5.25 -3.00
C TRP A 333 -0.50 -5.04 -4.00
N ALA A 334 -1.55 -4.35 -3.57
CA ALA A 334 -2.69 -3.97 -4.39
C ALA A 334 -2.82 -2.45 -4.41
N TRP A 335 -2.80 -1.86 -5.61
CA TRP A 335 -2.85 -0.41 -5.80
C TRP A 335 -3.98 -0.08 -6.76
N SER A 336 -4.89 0.79 -6.35
CA SER A 336 -6.04 1.19 -7.16
C SER A 336 -6.41 2.65 -6.91
N LYS A 337 -6.91 3.33 -7.96
CA LYS A 337 -7.40 4.72 -7.88
C LYS A 337 -6.36 5.69 -7.27
N ILE A 338 -5.12 5.61 -7.74
CA ILE A 338 -4.03 6.48 -7.29
C ILE A 338 -3.90 7.67 -8.24
N ALA A 339 -4.14 8.88 -7.74
CA ALA A 339 -4.10 10.13 -8.49
C ALA A 339 -3.28 11.21 -7.76
N VAL A 340 -1.99 10.93 -7.54
CA VAL A 340 -1.04 11.84 -6.88
C VAL A 340 -0.18 12.56 -7.91
N THR A 341 -0.29 13.88 -7.98
CA THR A 341 0.28 14.70 -9.07
C THR A 341 1.02 15.93 -8.57
N GLY A 342 1.75 16.62 -9.45
CA GLY A 342 2.40 17.90 -9.19
C GLY A 342 3.91 17.84 -8.95
N GLY A 343 4.43 16.79 -8.32
CA GLY A 343 5.87 16.61 -8.10
C GLY A 343 6.61 16.36 -9.42
N THR A 344 7.72 17.07 -9.63
CA THR A 344 8.54 16.97 -10.85
C THR A 344 9.88 16.25 -10.66
N LYS A 345 10.32 16.04 -9.41
CA LYS A 345 11.53 15.26 -9.14
C LYS A 345 11.26 13.78 -9.40
N LYS A 346 11.97 13.23 -10.38
CA LYS A 346 12.03 11.79 -10.65
C LYS A 346 13.20 11.21 -9.83
N LYS A 347 12.91 10.36 -8.83
CA LYS A 347 13.90 9.45 -8.27
C LYS A 347 13.74 8.09 -8.95
N SER A 348 14.82 7.52 -9.46
CA SER A 348 14.82 6.17 -10.01
C SER A 348 14.30 5.19 -8.95
N THR A 349 13.27 4.42 -9.30
CA THR A 349 12.90 3.23 -8.55
C THR A 349 13.94 2.17 -8.88
N GLU A 350 15.01 2.05 -8.08
CA GLU A 350 15.89 0.88 -8.18
C GLU A 350 15.11 -0.32 -7.64
N ARG A 351 14.57 -1.11 -8.58
CA ARG A 351 13.82 -2.34 -8.30
C ARG A 351 14.79 -3.52 -8.29
N HIS A 352 15.04 -4.07 -7.12
CA HIS A 352 15.39 -5.49 -7.01
C HIS A 352 14.22 -6.23 -6.36
N GLY A 353 13.45 -6.94 -7.18
CA GLY A 353 12.42 -7.90 -6.74
C GLY A 353 11.09 -7.27 -6.30
N GLY A 354 10.20 -6.93 -7.24
CA GLY A 354 8.83 -6.56 -6.94
C GLY A 354 8.05 -6.01 -8.14
N ASN A 355 6.99 -6.73 -8.52
CA ASN A 355 6.06 -6.55 -9.64
C ASN A 355 5.90 -5.09 -10.10
N SER A 356 6.28 -4.80 -11.34
CA SER A 356 5.88 -3.55 -12.02
C SER A 356 4.50 -3.70 -12.62
N VAL A 357 3.55 -2.90 -12.15
CA VAL A 357 2.57 -2.29 -13.05
C VAL A 357 3.38 -1.32 -13.93
N PRO A 358 3.41 -1.48 -15.26
CA PRO A 358 3.98 -0.48 -16.15
C PRO A 358 3.26 0.85 -15.91
N ARG A 359 4.02 1.93 -15.78
CA ARG A 359 3.44 3.25 -15.53
C ARG A 359 3.26 3.93 -16.88
N PHE A 360 2.05 3.93 -17.41
CA PHE A 360 1.70 4.59 -18.66
C PHE A 360 1.64 6.11 -18.47
N ASP A 361 2.78 6.76 -18.31
CA ASP A 361 2.90 8.21 -18.12
C ASP A 361 3.36 8.85 -19.43
N ALA A 362 2.62 9.85 -19.94
CA ALA A 362 2.92 10.58 -21.17
C ALA A 362 4.36 11.15 -21.22
N ASN A 363 4.99 11.37 -20.07
CA ASN A 363 6.35 11.91 -19.94
C ASN A 363 7.41 10.82 -19.68
N VAL A 364 7.04 9.55 -19.79
CA VAL A 364 7.91 8.39 -19.69
C VAL A 364 7.96 7.73 -21.07
N PRO A 365 9.14 7.60 -21.69
CA PRO A 365 9.26 6.88 -22.94
C PRO A 365 8.74 5.45 -22.81
N VAL A 366 8.01 4.97 -23.82
CA VAL A 366 7.55 3.57 -23.90
C VAL A 366 8.71 2.59 -23.74
N THR A 367 9.91 2.99 -24.17
CA THR A 367 11.14 2.19 -24.11
C THR A 367 11.63 1.86 -22.70
N VAL A 368 11.06 2.49 -21.67
CA VAL A 368 11.39 2.20 -20.26
C VAL A 368 10.92 0.81 -19.86
N ASP A 369 9.70 0.44 -20.23
CA ASP A 369 9.09 -0.84 -19.87
C ASP A 369 9.15 -1.86 -21.02
N TRP A 370 9.35 -1.38 -22.26
CA TRP A 370 9.24 -2.18 -23.48
C TRP A 370 10.47 -2.03 -24.40
N ASP A 371 10.83 -3.09 -25.10
CA ASP A 371 11.70 -3.06 -26.27
C ASP A 371 10.82 -3.10 -27.54
N ALA A 372 11.11 -2.21 -28.50
CA ALA A 372 10.43 -2.21 -29.78
C ALA A 372 11.15 -3.14 -30.77
N LYS A 373 10.41 -4.08 -31.36
CA LYS A 373 10.89 -4.84 -32.54
C LYS A 373 10.67 -3.99 -33.78
N LEU A 374 11.69 -3.90 -34.62
CA LEU A 374 11.73 -3.00 -35.76
C LEU A 374 11.68 -3.76 -37.08
N GLY A 375 11.11 -3.13 -38.09
CA GLY A 375 11.03 -3.66 -39.45
C GLY A 375 9.91 -4.66 -39.67
N ASN A 376 10.02 -5.39 -40.77
CA ASN A 376 9.05 -6.38 -41.24
C ASN A 376 9.46 -7.83 -40.88
N GLY A 377 10.59 -8.01 -40.17
CA GLY A 377 11.09 -9.33 -39.77
C GLY A 377 11.42 -10.24 -40.97
N PRO A 378 11.86 -11.48 -40.73
CA PRO A 378 11.95 -12.48 -41.79
C PRO A 378 10.55 -12.83 -42.32
N ASP A 379 10.32 -12.67 -43.63
CA ASP A 379 9.07 -13.02 -44.33
C ASP A 379 7.77 -12.44 -43.72
N GLY A 380 7.81 -11.20 -43.20
CA GLY A 380 6.64 -10.58 -42.58
C GLY A 380 6.30 -11.20 -41.22
N TRP A 381 7.32 -11.41 -40.39
CA TRP A 381 7.24 -12.06 -39.07
C TRP A 381 6.58 -13.45 -39.09
N GLY A 382 6.77 -14.20 -40.17
CA GLY A 382 6.24 -15.56 -40.34
C GLY A 382 4.77 -15.64 -40.79
N ASN A 383 4.06 -14.50 -40.90
CA ASN A 383 2.67 -14.45 -41.36
C ASN A 383 2.49 -13.57 -42.62
N GLN A 384 3.57 -13.13 -43.27
CA GLN A 384 3.50 -12.19 -44.41
C GLN A 384 2.80 -10.87 -44.04
N GLU A 385 3.01 -10.42 -42.79
CA GLU A 385 2.48 -9.15 -42.30
C GLU A 385 2.99 -7.96 -43.15
N LEU A 386 2.11 -6.98 -43.42
CA LEU A 386 2.35 -5.91 -44.39
C LEU A 386 3.06 -4.69 -43.80
N GLN A 387 2.99 -4.50 -42.49
CA GLN A 387 3.52 -3.32 -41.82
C GLN A 387 5.02 -3.37 -41.57
N HIS A 388 5.60 -2.18 -41.55
CA HIS A 388 6.93 -1.96 -40.99
C HIS A 388 6.77 -1.54 -39.52
N TYR A 389 7.25 -2.36 -38.58
CA TYR A 389 7.23 -1.96 -37.18
C TYR A 389 8.28 -0.89 -36.90
N THR A 390 7.92 0.12 -36.13
CA THR A 390 8.80 1.25 -35.81
C THR A 390 8.86 1.49 -34.30
N ALA A 391 9.84 2.30 -33.87
CA ALA A 391 9.86 2.90 -32.54
C ALA A 391 9.36 4.36 -32.56
N ASP A 392 8.68 4.77 -33.63
CA ASP A 392 8.16 6.12 -33.78
C ASP A 392 7.06 6.38 -32.74
N PRO A 393 7.08 7.52 -32.02
CA PRO A 393 6.00 7.92 -31.10
C PRO A 393 4.62 7.99 -31.77
N ALA A 394 4.54 8.07 -33.10
CA ALA A 394 3.28 7.95 -33.82
C ALA A 394 2.66 6.54 -33.76
N ASN A 395 3.46 5.51 -33.50
CA ASN A 395 3.02 4.11 -33.43
C ASN A 395 2.93 3.56 -32.00
N ALA A 396 3.70 4.07 -31.05
CA ALA A 396 3.56 3.71 -29.63
C ALA A 396 3.81 4.90 -28.71
N PHE A 397 2.83 5.23 -27.87
CA PHE A 397 2.93 6.36 -26.94
C PHE A 397 2.05 6.19 -25.71
N HIS A 398 2.44 6.88 -24.63
CA HIS A 398 1.59 7.03 -23.46
C HIS A 398 0.73 8.29 -23.59
N THR A 399 -0.53 8.18 -23.20
CA THR A 399 -1.50 9.27 -23.20
C THR A 399 -1.44 10.05 -21.88
N PRO A 400 -1.83 11.34 -21.86
CA PRO A 400 -1.85 12.15 -20.63
C PRO A 400 -2.72 11.59 -19.51
N ASP A 401 -3.74 10.80 -19.85
CA ASP A 401 -4.68 10.20 -18.91
C ASP A 401 -4.31 8.78 -18.46
N GLY A 402 -3.08 8.33 -18.76
CA GLY A 402 -2.55 7.14 -18.11
C GLY A 402 -2.67 5.83 -18.89
N ARG A 403 -2.73 5.87 -20.23
CA ARG A 403 -2.90 4.69 -21.09
C ARG A 403 -1.76 4.52 -22.07
N LEU A 404 -1.41 3.28 -22.42
CA LEU A 404 -0.50 2.95 -23.52
C LEU A 404 -1.31 2.73 -24.80
N VAL A 405 -0.92 3.40 -25.88
CA VAL A 405 -1.55 3.24 -27.20
C VAL A 405 -0.54 2.65 -28.17
N LEU A 406 -0.93 1.56 -28.84
CA LEU A 406 -0.26 1.05 -30.04
C LEU A 406 -1.13 1.41 -31.24
N ARG A 407 -0.59 2.27 -32.11
CA ARG A 407 -1.28 2.82 -33.27
C ARG A 407 -0.71 2.24 -34.56
N ALA A 408 -1.52 1.46 -35.25
CA ALA A 408 -1.28 1.11 -36.64
C ALA A 408 -1.73 2.26 -37.55
N LEU A 409 -0.89 2.65 -38.51
CA LEU A 409 -1.19 3.68 -39.51
C LEU A 409 -1.21 3.04 -40.90
N ALA A 410 -2.26 3.32 -41.66
CA ALA A 410 -2.44 2.89 -43.03
C ALA A 410 -2.54 4.10 -43.97
N ASN A 411 -1.69 4.11 -44.99
CA ASN A 411 -1.67 5.11 -46.06
C ASN A 411 -1.39 4.39 -47.39
N ASN A 412 -2.45 3.93 -48.04
CA ASN A 412 -2.41 3.19 -49.30
C ASN A 412 -1.80 4.01 -50.45
N ALA A 413 -1.84 5.35 -50.37
CA ALA A 413 -1.21 6.24 -51.34
C ALA A 413 0.30 6.43 -51.13
N ALA A 414 0.88 5.90 -50.03
CA ALA A 414 2.31 6.06 -49.76
C ALA A 414 3.17 5.41 -50.87
N PRO A 415 4.20 6.11 -51.36
CA PRO A 415 5.01 5.66 -52.49
C PRO A 415 5.94 4.51 -52.13
N SER A 416 6.29 4.34 -50.84
CA SER A 416 7.18 3.29 -50.37
C SER A 416 6.45 2.27 -49.49
N PRO A 417 6.66 0.95 -49.68
CA PRO A 417 5.93 -0.09 -48.94
C PRO A 417 6.08 0.01 -47.41
N ASP A 418 7.26 0.42 -46.94
CA ASP A 418 7.60 0.63 -45.53
C ASP A 418 6.86 1.82 -44.88
N LYS A 419 6.32 2.75 -45.68
CA LYS A 419 5.50 3.87 -45.22
C LYS A 419 4.02 3.68 -45.49
N ARG A 420 3.66 2.65 -46.25
CA ARG A 420 2.26 2.31 -46.54
C ARG A 420 1.55 1.84 -45.28
N TYR A 421 2.23 1.03 -44.49
CA TYR A 421 1.71 0.51 -43.24
C TYR A 421 2.82 0.57 -42.17
N THR A 422 2.56 1.29 -41.08
CA THR A 422 3.48 1.34 -39.93
C THR A 422 2.76 0.96 -38.66
N SER A 423 3.42 0.28 -37.74
CA SER A 423 2.84 -0.09 -36.46
C SER A 423 3.88 -0.24 -35.37
N ALA A 424 3.46 -0.64 -34.17
CA ALA A 424 4.35 -1.00 -33.07
C ALA A 424 4.24 -2.50 -32.74
N ARG A 425 5.40 -3.09 -32.39
CA ARG A 425 5.51 -4.41 -31.75
C ARG A 425 6.42 -4.27 -30.55
N LEU A 426 5.83 -4.37 -29.36
CA LEU A 426 6.48 -4.16 -28.08
C LEU A 426 6.71 -5.50 -27.39
N VAL A 427 7.87 -5.68 -26.78
CA VAL A 427 8.24 -6.82 -25.95
C VAL A 427 8.60 -6.30 -24.56
N SER A 428 8.04 -6.85 -23.50
CA SER A 428 8.34 -6.39 -22.15
C SER A 428 9.79 -6.69 -21.79
N ARG A 429 10.46 -5.74 -21.13
CA ARG A 429 11.83 -5.96 -20.62
C ARG A 429 11.88 -6.99 -19.49
N GLN A 430 10.76 -7.18 -18.80
CA GLN A 430 10.62 -8.16 -17.72
C GLN A 430 9.91 -9.41 -18.22
N THR A 431 10.31 -10.56 -17.70
CA THR A 431 9.56 -11.81 -17.85
C THR A 431 8.47 -11.91 -16.77
N LEU A 432 7.60 -12.93 -16.84
CA LEU A 432 6.60 -13.16 -15.79
C LEU A 432 7.24 -13.41 -14.40
N ALA A 433 8.49 -13.94 -14.40
CA ALA A 433 9.40 -14.07 -13.27
C ALA A 433 8.85 -14.84 -12.05
N ARG A 434 7.80 -15.64 -12.22
CA ARG A 434 7.19 -16.46 -11.16
C ARG A 434 6.61 -17.76 -11.70
N ASP A 435 6.63 -18.75 -10.82
CA ASP A 435 6.09 -20.08 -11.08
C ASP A 435 4.56 -20.13 -10.98
N ARG A 436 3.96 -19.12 -10.38
CA ARG A 436 2.53 -19.05 -10.12
C ARG A 436 2.07 -17.60 -10.11
N GLY A 437 1.04 -17.26 -10.87
CA GLY A 437 0.53 -15.89 -10.92
C GLY A 437 -0.62 -15.68 -11.89
N VAL A 438 -1.00 -14.41 -12.02
CA VAL A 438 -2.01 -13.95 -12.98
C VAL A 438 -1.50 -12.70 -13.68
N LEU A 439 -1.43 -12.74 -15.00
CA LEU A 439 -1.19 -11.57 -15.83
C LEU A 439 -2.54 -10.99 -16.25
N THR A 440 -2.80 -9.74 -15.90
CA THR A 440 -4.06 -9.05 -16.21
C THR A 440 -3.81 -7.87 -17.14
N ALA A 441 -4.65 -7.70 -18.15
CA ALA A 441 -4.68 -6.51 -19.00
C ALA A 441 -6.13 -6.04 -19.24
N LEU A 442 -6.33 -4.72 -19.29
CA LEU A 442 -7.57 -4.10 -19.78
C LEU A 442 -7.27 -3.42 -21.10
N ILE A 443 -7.88 -3.91 -22.18
CA ILE A 443 -7.54 -3.52 -23.55
C ILE A 443 -8.80 -3.16 -24.32
N VAL A 444 -8.77 -2.01 -25.00
CA VAL A 444 -9.70 -1.68 -26.10
C VAL A 444 -9.02 -2.06 -27.41
N SER A 445 -9.60 -2.99 -28.15
CA SER A 445 -9.01 -3.52 -29.39
C SER A 445 -9.61 -2.86 -30.62
N PRO A 446 -8.81 -2.48 -31.63
CA PRO A 446 -9.33 -2.00 -32.90
C PRO A 446 -9.99 -3.15 -33.66
N CYS A 447 -11.15 -2.90 -34.26
CA CYS A 447 -11.86 -3.88 -35.08
C CYS A 447 -12.03 -3.33 -36.50
N ALA A 448 -11.23 -3.84 -37.44
CA ALA A 448 -11.33 -3.47 -38.84
C ALA A 448 -10.78 -4.57 -39.76
N VAL A 449 -11.22 -4.55 -41.01
CA VAL A 449 -10.70 -5.42 -42.07
C VAL A 449 -9.20 -5.24 -42.21
N GLY A 450 -8.46 -6.35 -42.27
CA GLY A 450 -7.00 -6.35 -42.42
C GLY A 450 -6.21 -5.93 -41.18
N ILE A 451 -6.84 -5.79 -40.02
CA ILE A 451 -6.19 -5.44 -38.75
C ILE A 451 -6.17 -6.65 -37.80
N TRP A 452 -5.03 -6.85 -37.14
CA TRP A 452 -4.76 -7.94 -36.19
C TRP A 452 -4.04 -7.42 -34.93
N PRO A 453 -4.78 -6.94 -33.91
CA PRO A 453 -4.21 -6.62 -32.61
C PRO A 453 -3.97 -7.89 -31.78
N ALA A 454 -2.87 -7.93 -31.05
CA ALA A 454 -2.49 -9.08 -30.23
C ALA A 454 -1.89 -8.68 -28.87
N PHE A 455 -2.25 -9.46 -27.84
CA PHE A 455 -1.66 -9.49 -26.50
C PHE A 455 -1.34 -10.94 -26.14
N TRP A 456 -0.05 -11.24 -26.01
CA TRP A 456 0.45 -12.60 -26.08
C TRP A 456 1.82 -12.74 -25.43
N LEU A 457 2.34 -13.95 -25.35
CA LEU A 457 3.57 -14.28 -24.65
C LEU A 457 4.50 -15.13 -25.52
N LEU A 458 5.80 -14.79 -25.47
CA LEU A 458 6.88 -15.60 -26.01
C LEU A 458 8.03 -15.74 -25.00
N PRO A 459 8.81 -16.83 -25.05
CA PRO A 459 9.97 -16.98 -24.19
C PRO A 459 10.96 -15.84 -24.41
N GLN A 460 11.66 -15.45 -23.34
CA GLN A 460 12.75 -14.49 -23.46
C GLN A 460 13.81 -15.01 -24.42
N GLU A 461 14.22 -14.16 -25.36
CA GLU A 461 15.26 -14.47 -26.35
C GLU A 461 16.60 -14.86 -25.69
N PRO A 462 17.36 -15.78 -26.32
CA PRO A 462 17.00 -16.55 -27.52
C PRO A 462 16.03 -17.70 -27.21
N PHE A 463 15.19 -18.05 -28.18
CA PHE A 463 14.26 -19.19 -28.12
C PHE A 463 14.02 -19.77 -29.52
N SER A 464 13.52 -21.01 -29.58
CA SER A 464 13.18 -21.73 -30.81
C SER A 464 11.66 -21.75 -31.00
N TRP A 465 11.16 -20.89 -31.89
CA TRP A 465 9.74 -20.86 -32.22
C TRP A 465 9.37 -22.02 -33.17
N PRO A 466 8.21 -22.69 -32.98
CA PRO A 466 7.25 -22.55 -31.89
C PRO A 466 7.49 -23.54 -30.74
N THR A 467 8.53 -24.39 -30.80
CA THR A 467 8.75 -25.48 -29.84
C THR A 467 8.91 -25.02 -28.39
N ASP A 468 9.53 -23.86 -28.16
CA ASP A 468 9.68 -23.30 -26.81
C ASP A 468 8.36 -22.70 -26.26
N GLY A 469 7.31 -22.67 -27.07
CA GLY A 469 5.95 -22.26 -26.71
C GLY A 469 5.57 -20.84 -27.11
N GLU A 470 4.30 -20.63 -27.38
CA GLU A 470 3.63 -19.34 -27.64
C GLU A 470 2.24 -19.37 -27.00
N VAL A 471 1.88 -18.30 -26.27
CA VAL A 471 0.61 -18.19 -25.57
C VAL A 471 -0.09 -16.90 -25.99
N ASP A 472 -1.19 -17.04 -26.71
CA ASP A 472 -1.99 -15.92 -27.19
C ASP A 472 -3.18 -15.71 -26.28
N ILE A 473 -3.16 -14.60 -25.56
CA ILE A 473 -4.19 -14.30 -24.56
C ILE A 473 -5.37 -13.62 -25.24
N ALA A 474 -5.07 -12.62 -26.08
CA ALA A 474 -6.05 -11.91 -26.86
C ALA A 474 -5.55 -11.61 -28.26
N GLU A 475 -6.28 -12.11 -29.26
CA GLU A 475 -6.06 -11.83 -30.67
C GLU A 475 -7.39 -11.69 -31.40
N THR A 476 -7.47 -10.80 -32.38
CA THR A 476 -8.70 -10.62 -33.19
C THR A 476 -8.31 -10.42 -34.63
N TRP A 477 -9.14 -10.86 -35.57
CA TRP A 477 -8.80 -10.81 -36.99
C TRP A 477 -9.90 -10.13 -37.79
N ASN A 478 -9.52 -9.23 -38.71
CA ASN A 478 -10.47 -8.62 -39.64
C ASN A 478 -11.68 -7.91 -38.99
N GLY A 479 -11.59 -7.55 -37.70
CA GLY A 479 -12.69 -6.96 -36.95
C GLY A 479 -13.90 -7.89 -36.79
N ASP A 480 -13.68 -9.20 -36.68
CA ASP A 480 -14.73 -10.22 -36.51
C ASP A 480 -15.43 -10.22 -35.13
N HIS A 481 -15.01 -9.32 -34.24
CA HIS A 481 -15.47 -9.18 -32.86
C HIS A 481 -15.35 -10.49 -32.08
N GLU A 482 -14.30 -11.25 -32.37
CA GLU A 482 -14.00 -12.52 -31.73
C GLU A 482 -12.57 -12.48 -31.19
N ASN A 483 -12.42 -12.85 -29.92
CA ASN A 483 -11.13 -13.12 -29.36
C ASN A 483 -10.73 -14.55 -29.67
N HIS A 484 -9.61 -14.75 -30.34
CA HIS A 484 -8.98 -16.04 -30.55
C HIS A 484 -7.91 -16.21 -29.47
N THR A 485 -8.17 -17.11 -28.52
CA THR A 485 -7.18 -17.51 -27.52
C THR A 485 -6.44 -18.73 -28.06
N CYS A 486 -5.12 -18.66 -28.14
CA CYS A 486 -4.31 -19.67 -28.79
C CYS A 486 -3.15 -20.17 -27.91
N LEU A 487 -2.71 -21.40 -28.19
CA LEU A 487 -1.51 -22.02 -27.61
C LEU A 487 -0.80 -22.80 -28.70
N HIS A 488 0.47 -22.50 -28.95
CA HIS A 488 1.28 -23.17 -29.98
C HIS A 488 2.57 -23.75 -29.39
N TRP A 489 2.90 -25.00 -29.76
CA TRP A 489 4.15 -25.67 -29.38
C TRP A 489 4.70 -26.61 -30.47
N GLY A 490 4.24 -26.41 -31.71
CA GLY A 490 4.61 -27.18 -32.90
C GLY A 490 4.36 -26.37 -34.17
N HIS A 491 4.86 -26.83 -35.31
CA HIS A 491 4.70 -26.10 -36.57
C HIS A 491 3.31 -26.35 -37.20
N HIS A 492 2.90 -25.52 -38.16
CA HIS A 492 1.54 -25.57 -38.75
C HIS A 492 1.10 -26.95 -39.28
N HIS A 493 2.05 -27.80 -39.68
CA HIS A 493 1.78 -29.16 -40.17
C HIS A 493 1.52 -30.17 -39.04
N GLU A 494 1.59 -29.73 -37.78
CA GLU A 494 1.35 -30.50 -36.56
C GLU A 494 0.08 -29.97 -35.85
N PRO A 495 -1.14 -30.11 -36.42
CA PRO A 495 -2.37 -29.48 -35.91
C PRO A 495 -2.71 -29.84 -34.45
N HIS A 496 -2.26 -31.03 -34.00
CA HIS A 496 -2.41 -31.49 -32.62
C HIS A 496 -1.57 -30.69 -31.61
N LYS A 497 -0.57 -29.93 -32.07
CA LYS A 497 0.29 -29.04 -31.26
C LYS A 497 -0.18 -27.58 -31.22
N HIS A 498 -1.46 -27.39 -31.50
CA HIS A 498 -2.11 -26.10 -31.45
C HIS A 498 -3.48 -26.22 -30.77
N ARG A 499 -3.85 -25.23 -29.98
CA ARG A 499 -5.20 -25.09 -29.42
C ARG A 499 -5.71 -23.71 -29.67
N VAL A 500 -6.95 -23.59 -30.15
CA VAL A 500 -7.61 -22.33 -30.41
C VAL A 500 -9.03 -22.36 -29.88
N LEU A 501 -9.45 -21.25 -29.27
CA LEU A 501 -10.84 -21.03 -28.90
C LEU A 501 -11.27 -19.60 -29.25
N GLY A 502 -12.31 -19.51 -30.06
CA GLY A 502 -13.00 -18.27 -30.37
C GLY A 502 -14.01 -17.89 -29.29
N THR A 503 -13.96 -16.64 -28.82
CA THR A 503 -14.94 -16.05 -27.89
C THR A 503 -15.50 -14.76 -28.46
N LYS A 504 -16.80 -14.71 -28.76
CA LYS A 504 -17.46 -13.51 -29.27
C LYS A 504 -17.54 -12.41 -28.21
N ILE A 505 -17.07 -11.21 -28.56
CA ILE A 505 -17.13 -10.00 -27.73
C ILE A 505 -17.59 -8.83 -28.63
N PRO A 506 -18.91 -8.68 -28.82
CA PRO A 506 -19.46 -7.72 -29.80
C PRO A 506 -19.02 -6.26 -29.60
N ASP A 507 -18.65 -5.89 -28.37
CA ASP A 507 -18.35 -4.52 -27.93
C ASP A 507 -16.86 -4.28 -27.61
N MET A 508 -15.95 -5.17 -28.01
CA MET A 508 -14.51 -5.05 -27.70
C MET A 508 -13.82 -3.78 -28.23
N HIS A 509 -14.40 -3.14 -29.26
CA HIS A 509 -13.94 -1.87 -29.82
C HIS A 509 -14.46 -0.65 -29.05
N ALA A 510 -15.50 -0.83 -28.25
CA ALA A 510 -16.24 0.25 -27.59
C ALA A 510 -15.93 0.36 -26.09
N ARG A 511 -15.30 -0.66 -25.50
CA ARG A 511 -14.92 -0.66 -24.09
C ARG A 511 -13.63 -1.45 -23.83
N PRO A 512 -12.99 -1.23 -22.68
CA PRO A 512 -11.92 -2.10 -22.22
C PRO A 512 -12.47 -3.49 -21.92
N VAL A 513 -11.85 -4.49 -22.52
CA VAL A 513 -12.06 -5.91 -22.21
C VAL A 513 -10.97 -6.32 -21.23
N ARG A 514 -11.38 -7.00 -20.16
CA ARG A 514 -10.43 -7.56 -19.19
C ARG A 514 -9.99 -8.94 -19.63
N TYR A 515 -8.69 -9.11 -19.76
CA TYR A 515 -8.04 -10.39 -20.01
C TYR A 515 -7.21 -10.79 -18.78
N ASP A 516 -7.45 -11.97 -18.24
CA ASP A 516 -6.58 -12.57 -17.22
C ASP A 516 -6.00 -13.89 -17.73
N PHE A 517 -4.68 -14.06 -17.59
CA PHE A 517 -3.98 -15.32 -17.84
C PHE A 517 -3.39 -15.82 -16.53
N ALA A 518 -3.97 -16.88 -15.97
CA ALA A 518 -3.54 -17.47 -14.71
C ALA A 518 -2.77 -18.75 -14.95
N TRP A 519 -1.66 -18.94 -14.21
CA TRP A 519 -0.89 -20.16 -14.31
C TRP A 519 -0.36 -20.63 -12.96
N GLU A 520 -0.18 -21.95 -12.88
CA GLU A 520 0.58 -22.61 -11.82
C GLU A 520 1.50 -23.66 -12.43
N GLN A 521 2.81 -23.45 -12.27
CA GLN A 521 3.89 -24.30 -12.74
C GLN A 521 4.86 -24.53 -11.57
N PRO A 522 4.56 -25.49 -10.67
CA PRO A 522 5.39 -25.76 -9.51
C PRO A 522 6.85 -25.98 -9.90
N ASN A 523 7.76 -25.29 -9.22
CA ASN A 523 9.22 -25.33 -9.43
C ASN A 523 9.70 -24.87 -10.83
N GLY A 524 8.84 -24.28 -11.67
CA GLY A 524 9.25 -23.74 -12.96
C GLY A 524 9.76 -24.80 -13.93
N VAL A 525 9.31 -26.05 -13.80
CA VAL A 525 9.79 -27.16 -14.64
C VAL A 525 9.21 -27.01 -16.05
N PRO A 526 10.05 -27.02 -17.11
CA PRO A 526 9.59 -27.00 -18.49
C PRO A 526 8.57 -28.10 -18.78
N GLY A 527 7.56 -27.80 -19.59
CA GLY A 527 6.52 -28.76 -19.96
C GLY A 527 5.62 -29.28 -18.85
N GLN A 528 5.63 -28.65 -17.67
CA GLN A 528 4.73 -28.99 -16.57
C GLN A 528 3.94 -27.75 -16.12
N GLY A 529 2.75 -27.95 -15.58
CA GLY A 529 1.91 -26.87 -15.06
C GLY A 529 0.55 -26.78 -15.73
N ARG A 530 -0.20 -25.77 -15.30
CA ARG A 530 -1.61 -25.55 -15.63
C ARG A 530 -1.82 -24.08 -15.94
N MET A 531 -2.66 -23.81 -16.93
CA MET A 531 -2.96 -22.48 -17.43
C MET A 531 -4.47 -22.34 -17.63
N VAL A 532 -5.01 -21.17 -17.30
CA VAL A 532 -6.41 -20.81 -17.54
C VAL A 532 -6.48 -19.38 -18.05
N TRP A 533 -7.25 -19.18 -19.13
CA TRP A 533 -7.52 -17.89 -19.74
C TRP A 533 -8.90 -17.41 -19.33
N TYR A 534 -9.00 -16.12 -19.05
CA TYR A 534 -10.23 -15.46 -18.65
C TYR A 534 -10.49 -14.23 -19.50
N ILE A 535 -11.76 -14.04 -19.85
CA ILE A 535 -12.26 -12.86 -20.54
C ILE A 535 -13.42 -12.29 -19.73
N ASP A 536 -13.32 -11.03 -19.32
CA ASP A 536 -14.27 -10.34 -18.43
C ASP A 536 -14.62 -11.18 -17.19
N GLY A 537 -13.60 -11.83 -16.63
CA GLY A 537 -13.74 -12.70 -15.48
C GLY A 537 -14.51 -14.00 -15.74
N ARG A 538 -14.65 -14.46 -16.99
CA ARG A 538 -15.17 -15.80 -17.31
C ARG A 538 -14.03 -16.69 -17.81
N PRO A 539 -13.82 -17.89 -17.24
CA PRO A 539 -12.86 -18.84 -17.80
C PRO A 539 -13.31 -19.28 -19.19
N VAL A 540 -12.45 -19.12 -20.19
CA VAL A 540 -12.76 -19.47 -21.59
C VAL A 540 -12.03 -20.74 -22.02
N MET A 541 -10.73 -20.83 -21.75
CA MET A 541 -9.89 -21.96 -22.11
C MET A 541 -9.01 -22.38 -20.92
N LYS A 542 -8.72 -23.68 -20.81
CA LYS A 542 -7.70 -24.21 -19.91
C LYS A 542 -6.77 -25.16 -20.65
N GLN A 543 -5.49 -25.16 -20.30
CA GLN A 543 -4.51 -26.07 -20.87
C GLN A 543 -3.44 -26.48 -19.86
N ARG A 544 -2.84 -27.65 -20.09
CA ARG A 544 -1.55 -27.98 -19.45
C ARG A 544 -0.43 -27.30 -20.22
N VAL A 545 0.66 -26.98 -19.53
CA VAL A 545 1.87 -26.53 -20.22
C VAL A 545 2.39 -27.69 -21.07
N PRO A 546 2.48 -27.55 -22.41
CA PRO A 546 2.89 -28.64 -23.28
C PRO A 546 4.35 -29.02 -23.09
N GLU A 547 4.68 -30.30 -23.29
CA GLU A 547 6.07 -30.78 -23.28
C GLU A 547 6.94 -29.98 -24.26
N GLY A 548 8.16 -29.64 -23.85
CA GLY A 548 9.08 -28.79 -24.61
C GLY A 548 8.91 -27.28 -24.38
N THR A 549 7.75 -26.83 -23.88
CA THR A 549 7.52 -25.41 -23.58
C THR A 549 8.44 -24.93 -22.46
N ARG A 550 9.09 -23.77 -22.67
CA ARG A 550 9.93 -23.14 -21.64
C ARG A 550 9.13 -22.79 -20.38
N PRO A 551 9.80 -22.60 -19.23
CA PRO A 551 9.13 -22.19 -18.01
C PRO A 551 8.35 -20.89 -18.24
N LEU A 552 7.10 -20.82 -17.75
CA LEU A 552 6.25 -19.63 -17.91
C LEU A 552 6.89 -18.39 -17.25
N ARG A 553 7.70 -18.59 -16.19
CA ARG A 553 8.48 -17.50 -15.59
C ARG A 553 9.46 -16.81 -16.54
N ASP A 554 9.83 -17.47 -17.64
CA ASP A 554 10.77 -16.94 -18.64
C ASP A 554 10.03 -16.25 -19.80
N MET A 555 8.70 -16.29 -19.82
CA MET A 555 7.91 -15.67 -20.88
C MET A 555 7.91 -14.14 -20.71
N THR A 556 8.08 -13.44 -21.82
CA THR A 556 7.91 -12.00 -21.97
C THR A 556 6.50 -11.71 -22.48
N VAL A 557 6.00 -10.51 -22.22
CA VAL A 557 4.73 -10.01 -22.73
C VAL A 557 4.96 -9.29 -24.04
N LEU A 558 4.10 -9.57 -25.02
CA LEU A 558 4.08 -8.90 -26.32
C LEU A 558 2.76 -8.18 -26.55
N LEU A 559 2.87 -7.01 -27.18
CA LEU A 559 1.75 -6.21 -27.68
C LEU A 559 2.07 -5.75 -29.09
N ASN A 560 1.15 -5.95 -30.03
CA ASN A 560 1.29 -5.42 -31.39
C ASN A 560 -0.07 -5.20 -32.06
N VAL A 561 -0.03 -4.40 -33.14
CA VAL A 561 -1.13 -4.33 -34.11
C VAL A 561 -0.56 -4.66 -35.49
N ALA A 562 -0.69 -5.92 -35.91
CA ALA A 562 -0.31 -6.39 -37.24
C ALA A 562 -1.36 -5.99 -38.28
N MET A 563 -0.95 -5.98 -39.56
CA MET A 563 -1.79 -5.62 -40.70
C MET A 563 -1.63 -6.64 -41.83
N GLY A 564 -2.75 -7.13 -42.36
CA GLY A 564 -2.80 -8.09 -43.46
C GLY A 564 -2.24 -9.47 -43.09
N GLY A 565 -1.47 -10.06 -44.00
CA GLY A 565 -0.91 -11.40 -43.85
C GLY A 565 -1.91 -12.54 -44.06
N ASN A 566 -1.43 -13.76 -43.87
CA ASN A 566 -2.19 -14.99 -44.13
C ASN A 566 -3.38 -15.12 -43.17
N VAL A 567 -3.19 -14.78 -41.89
CA VAL A 567 -4.26 -14.78 -40.87
C VAL A 567 -5.42 -13.85 -41.23
N CYS A 568 -5.15 -12.69 -41.84
CA CYS A 568 -6.22 -11.81 -42.34
C CYS A 568 -6.81 -12.25 -43.69
N GLY A 569 -6.35 -13.36 -44.27
CA GLY A 569 -6.78 -13.83 -45.59
C GLY A 569 -6.38 -12.88 -46.73
N GLY A 570 -5.23 -12.21 -46.62
CA GLY A 570 -4.74 -11.25 -47.61
C GLY A 570 -5.51 -9.93 -47.67
N LYS A 571 -6.48 -9.71 -46.79
CA LYS A 571 -7.23 -8.45 -46.72
C LYS A 571 -6.32 -7.32 -46.21
N THR A 572 -6.52 -6.12 -46.75
CA THR A 572 -5.75 -4.93 -46.38
C THR A 572 -6.63 -3.89 -45.68
N PRO A 573 -6.06 -3.11 -44.75
CA PRO A 573 -6.80 -2.04 -44.07
C PRO A 573 -7.02 -0.81 -44.97
N GLN A 574 -8.11 -0.09 -44.69
CA GLN A 574 -8.38 1.22 -45.30
C GLN A 574 -7.42 2.28 -44.75
N ASP A 575 -7.35 3.44 -45.42
CA ASP A 575 -6.54 4.56 -44.93
C ASP A 575 -7.05 5.05 -43.56
N GLY A 576 -6.12 5.33 -42.66
CA GLY A 576 -6.44 5.83 -41.32
C GLY A 576 -5.50 5.34 -40.25
N TYR A 577 -6.00 5.33 -39.01
CA TYR A 577 -5.28 4.82 -37.85
C TYR A 577 -6.16 3.85 -37.05
N TYR A 578 -5.52 2.88 -36.42
CA TYR A 578 -6.16 1.82 -35.65
C TYR A 578 -5.44 1.68 -34.31
N ASP A 579 -6.11 2.09 -33.24
CA ASP A 579 -5.53 2.13 -31.90
C ASP A 579 -5.93 0.91 -31.08
N MET A 580 -4.93 0.16 -30.62
CA MET A 580 -5.05 -0.71 -29.46
C MET A 580 -4.69 0.11 -28.22
N VAL A 581 -5.65 0.25 -27.31
CA VAL A 581 -5.49 1.05 -26.09
C VAL A 581 -5.41 0.12 -24.89
N VAL A 582 -4.25 0.11 -24.22
CA VAL A 582 -4.03 -0.64 -22.98
C VAL A 582 -4.24 0.33 -21.81
N GLU A 583 -5.33 0.14 -21.07
CA GLU A 583 -5.62 0.97 -19.90
C GLU A 583 -4.76 0.60 -18.71
N THR A 584 -4.55 -0.71 -18.50
CA THR A 584 -3.64 -1.22 -17.49
C THR A 584 -3.16 -2.59 -17.90
N ILE A 585 -1.94 -2.93 -17.47
CA ILE A 585 -1.42 -4.29 -17.50
C ILE A 585 -0.63 -4.51 -16.21
N TYR A 586 -0.81 -5.64 -15.54
CA TYR A 586 -0.10 -5.90 -14.30
C TYR A 586 -0.03 -7.37 -13.96
N MET A 587 0.94 -7.68 -13.09
CA MET A 587 1.14 -9.02 -12.58
C MET A 587 0.58 -9.16 -11.16
N ALA A 588 -0.52 -9.89 -11.03
CA ALA A 588 -1.15 -10.25 -9.78
C ALA A 588 -0.62 -11.58 -9.21
N SER A 589 -0.76 -11.75 -7.90
CA SER A 589 -0.41 -13.00 -7.21
C SER A 589 -1.51 -14.06 -7.28
N GLU A 590 -2.75 -13.65 -7.53
CA GLU A 590 -3.93 -14.51 -7.61
C GLU A 590 -5.07 -13.82 -8.39
N LEU A 591 -6.10 -14.60 -8.78
CA LEU A 591 -7.28 -14.10 -9.48
C LEU A 591 -8.14 -13.20 -8.57
N GLU A 592 -8.77 -12.19 -9.16
CA GLU A 592 -9.81 -11.45 -8.46
C GLU A 592 -11.04 -12.32 -8.20
N TYR A 593 -11.72 -12.05 -7.08
CA TYR A 593 -12.94 -12.73 -6.64
C TYR A 593 -12.75 -14.25 -6.50
N GLY A 594 -11.88 -14.67 -5.57
CA GLY A 594 -11.74 -16.08 -5.17
C GLY A 594 -10.33 -16.65 -5.30
N GLY A 595 -9.37 -15.89 -5.82
CA GLY A 595 -7.95 -16.24 -5.79
C GLY A 595 -7.65 -17.61 -6.37
N TRP A 596 -6.76 -18.34 -5.73
CA TRP A 596 -6.39 -19.69 -6.15
C TRP A 596 -7.48 -20.73 -5.97
N HIS A 597 -8.40 -20.55 -5.01
CA HIS A 597 -9.54 -21.45 -4.87
C HIS A 597 -10.41 -21.44 -6.13
N ARG A 598 -10.63 -20.25 -6.71
CA ARG A 598 -11.32 -20.10 -7.99
C ARG A 598 -10.56 -20.79 -9.13
N PHE A 599 -9.25 -20.58 -9.22
CA PHE A 599 -8.42 -21.27 -10.22
C PHE A 599 -8.57 -22.79 -10.15
N GLU A 600 -8.52 -23.38 -8.94
CA GLU A 600 -8.72 -24.82 -8.78
C GLU A 600 -10.12 -25.28 -9.20
N GLY A 601 -11.15 -24.51 -8.88
CA GLY A 601 -12.53 -24.79 -9.29
C GLY A 601 -12.69 -24.75 -10.82
N ASP A 602 -12.19 -23.71 -11.47
CA ASP A 602 -12.25 -23.55 -12.92
C ASP A 602 -11.42 -24.62 -13.64
N TRP A 603 -10.25 -24.97 -13.09
CA TRP A 603 -9.40 -26.05 -13.60
C TRP A 603 -10.11 -27.42 -13.54
N ALA A 604 -10.76 -27.72 -12.42
CA ALA A 604 -11.47 -28.98 -12.22
C ALA A 604 -12.80 -29.06 -12.99
N SER A 605 -13.36 -27.93 -13.40
CA SER A 605 -14.64 -27.88 -14.10
C SER A 605 -14.56 -28.54 -15.49
N PRO A 606 -15.40 -29.54 -15.79
CA PRO A 606 -15.44 -30.18 -17.12
C PRO A 606 -16.08 -29.29 -18.19
N HIS A 607 -16.68 -28.15 -17.80
CA HIS A 607 -17.36 -27.23 -18.71
C HIS A 607 -16.42 -26.18 -19.34
N ILE A 608 -15.19 -26.08 -18.86
CA ILE A 608 -14.19 -25.16 -19.43
C ILE A 608 -13.45 -25.88 -20.55
N SER A 609 -13.48 -25.27 -21.74
CA SER A 609 -12.92 -25.85 -22.96
C SER A 609 -11.40 -26.01 -22.86
N GLU A 610 -10.88 -27.07 -23.49
CA GLU A 610 -9.45 -27.24 -23.73
C GLU A 610 -8.99 -26.60 -25.06
N GLY A 611 -9.91 -25.93 -25.77
CA GLY A 611 -9.66 -25.41 -27.12
C GLY A 611 -9.73 -26.51 -28.18
N ASN A 612 -9.89 -26.10 -29.43
CA ASN A 612 -9.91 -26.99 -30.59
C ASN A 612 -8.53 -27.06 -31.22
N THR A 613 -8.17 -28.20 -31.84
CA THR A 613 -7.03 -28.25 -32.76
C THR A 613 -7.33 -27.42 -34.01
N TYR A 614 -6.28 -26.93 -34.67
CA TYR A 614 -6.41 -26.31 -35.99
C TYR A 614 -7.02 -27.25 -37.04
#